data_AF-X0XUL6-F1
#
_entry.id   AF-X0XUL6-F1
#
_cell.length_a   1.000
_cell.length_b   1.000
_cell.length_c   1.000
_cell.angle_alpha   90.00
_cell.angle_beta   90.00
_cell.angle_gamma   90.00
#
_symmetry.space_group_name_H-M   'P 1'
#
loop_
_entity.id
_entity.type
_entity.pdbx_description
1 polymer ?
#
loop_
_entity_poly.entity_id
_entity_poly.type
_entity_poly.pdbx_seq_one_letter_code
_entity_poly.pdbx_strand_id
1 'polypeptide(L)'
;LNTPDRDAVPGALAIIHDPREAAYRVTIRPESVAMIDYQQLQGERTQYLTAVSTFMQSSAGMIEKEPGAAPMLAQLLKWGLAGFKGSSEIEGVMDKAIEAMNKEAAKPQDGKKSPEQQQAEMEAQKEQAKMQADMQKSQMEFKQDMQRDQQKFQQDMQKEQMKGQNEMQKIMAQLRADLLLIQGKTEGKVAEEQIQTVAKVAEITAQTEGKLKEIHASGNDG
;
A
#
# COMPACT_ATOMS: atom_id res chain seq x y z
N LEU A 1 34.14 -16.60 35.37
CA LEU A 1 33.35 -15.99 34.27
C LEU A 1 32.65 -17.13 33.53
N ASN A 2 31.42 -17.44 33.92
CA ASN A 2 30.59 -18.46 33.27
C ASN A 2 29.37 -17.72 32.72
N THR A 3 29.47 -17.25 31.48
CA THR A 3 28.35 -16.57 30.82
C THR A 3 27.46 -17.63 30.15
N PRO A 4 26.12 -17.51 30.25
CA PRO A 4 25.15 -18.45 29.67
C PRO A 4 25.31 -18.68 28.16
N ASP A 5 26.03 -17.80 27.46
CA ASP A 5 26.20 -17.84 26.00
C ASP A 5 27.24 -18.87 25.53
N ARG A 6 28.00 -19.47 26.46
CA ARG A 6 29.08 -20.41 26.12
C ARG A 6 28.59 -21.65 25.39
N ASP A 7 27.36 -22.08 25.68
CA ASP A 7 26.74 -23.27 25.08
C ASP A 7 26.22 -22.99 23.66
N ALA A 8 26.01 -21.72 23.29
CA ALA A 8 25.56 -21.31 21.95
C ALA A 8 26.74 -21.12 20.96
N VAL A 9 27.97 -21.02 21.47
CA VAL A 9 29.19 -20.78 20.66
C VAL A 9 29.40 -21.84 19.57
N PRO A 10 29.23 -23.16 19.82
CA PRO A 10 29.43 -24.16 18.78
C PRO A 10 28.43 -24.03 17.62
N GLY A 11 27.17 -23.70 17.91
CA GLY A 11 26.13 -23.52 16.90
C GLY A 11 26.33 -22.26 16.07
N ALA A 12 26.76 -21.16 16.70
CA ALA A 12 27.10 -19.92 16.00
C ALA A 12 28.32 -20.08 15.06
N LEU A 13 29.34 -20.83 15.50
CA LEU A 13 30.51 -21.15 14.67
C LEU A 13 30.14 -22.03 13.47
N ALA A 14 29.19 -22.95 13.61
CA ALA A 14 28.71 -23.77 12.50
C ALA A 14 28.03 -22.92 11.40
N ILE A 15 27.22 -21.93 11.78
CA ILE A 15 26.55 -21.00 10.84
C ILE A 15 27.56 -20.07 10.16
N ILE A 16 28.61 -19.64 10.87
CA ILE A 16 29.68 -18.79 10.29
C ILE A 16 30.55 -19.59 9.30
N HIS A 17 30.77 -20.88 9.56
CA HIS A 17 31.62 -21.73 8.72
C HIS A 17 30.97 -22.12 7.38
N ASP A 18 29.64 -22.14 7.28
CA ASP A 18 28.93 -22.37 6.01
C ASP A 18 28.06 -21.15 5.62
N PRO A 19 28.55 -20.28 4.71
CA PRO A 19 27.81 -19.13 4.21
C PRO A 19 26.47 -19.47 3.54
N ARG A 20 26.24 -20.73 3.15
CA ARG A 20 24.99 -21.19 2.54
C ARG A 20 23.91 -21.46 3.59
N GLU A 21 24.28 -21.82 4.81
CA GLU A 21 23.35 -21.96 5.94
C GLU A 21 22.93 -20.59 6.51
N ALA A 22 23.76 -19.56 6.31
CA ALA A 22 23.42 -18.16 6.61
C ALA A 22 22.57 -17.48 5.51
N ALA A 23 22.32 -18.16 4.38
CA ALA A 23 21.54 -17.61 3.28
C ALA A 23 20.04 -17.67 3.59
N TYR A 24 19.49 -16.60 4.16
CA TYR A 24 18.05 -16.43 4.27
C TYR A 24 17.42 -16.39 2.88
N ARG A 25 16.58 -17.37 2.54
CA ARG A 25 15.73 -17.32 1.35
C ARG A 25 14.64 -16.28 1.60
N VAL A 26 14.89 -15.04 1.20
CA VAL A 26 13.87 -13.99 1.16
C VAL A 26 12.94 -14.29 -0.02
N THR A 27 11.83 -14.97 0.26
CA THR A 27 10.73 -15.09 -0.71
C THR A 27 9.91 -13.81 -0.63
N ILE A 28 10.15 -12.88 -1.57
CA ILE A 28 9.28 -11.73 -1.78
C ILE A 28 7.97 -12.26 -2.34
N ARG A 29 6.94 -12.33 -1.49
CA ARG A 29 5.58 -12.56 -1.96
C ARG A 29 5.05 -11.21 -2.47
N PRO A 30 4.42 -11.14 -3.65
CA PRO A 30 3.97 -9.89 -4.27
C PRO A 30 2.69 -9.34 -3.62
N GLU A 31 2.61 -9.28 -2.28
CA GLU A 31 1.44 -8.75 -1.57
C GLU A 31 1.35 -7.22 -1.60
N SER A 32 2.33 -6.54 -2.20
CA SER A 32 2.37 -5.09 -2.38
C SER A 32 2.22 -4.75 -3.86
N VAL A 33 1.01 -4.91 -4.39
CA VAL A 33 0.61 -4.14 -5.57
C VAL A 33 0.63 -2.67 -5.11
N ALA A 34 1.49 -1.84 -5.68
CA ALA A 34 1.51 -0.43 -5.34
C ALA A 34 0.10 0.16 -5.57
N MET A 35 -0.37 1.07 -4.71
CA MET A 35 -1.71 1.68 -4.82
C MET A 35 -2.01 2.24 -6.24
N ILE A 36 -0.97 2.68 -6.95
CA ILE A 36 -1.04 3.15 -8.34
C ILE A 36 -1.43 2.01 -9.29
N ASP A 37 -0.85 0.83 -9.11
CA ASP A 37 -1.14 -0.36 -9.92
C ASP A 37 -2.56 -0.89 -9.64
N TYR A 38 -3.05 -0.77 -8.39
CA TYR A 38 -4.42 -1.17 -8.05
C TYR A 38 -5.47 -0.27 -8.70
N GLN A 39 -5.31 1.05 -8.62
CA GLN A 39 -6.23 1.99 -9.28
C GLN A 39 -6.18 1.85 -10.80
N GLN A 40 -4.99 1.65 -11.37
CA GLN A 40 -4.85 1.40 -12.80
C GLN A 40 -5.56 0.10 -13.21
N LEU A 41 -5.35 -0.99 -12.47
CA LEU A 41 -6.00 -2.28 -12.74
C LEU A 41 -7.53 -2.20 -12.60
N GLN A 42 -8.02 -1.46 -11.60
CA GLN A 42 -9.45 -1.22 -11.41
C GLN A 42 -10.04 -0.40 -12.59
N GLY A 43 -9.32 0.63 -13.04
CA GLY A 43 -9.69 1.42 -14.22
C GLY A 43 -9.75 0.58 -15.50
N GLU A 44 -8.73 -0.25 -15.74
CA GLU A 44 -8.65 -1.16 -16.89
C GLU A 44 -9.82 -2.17 -16.89
N ARG A 45 -10.15 -2.76 -15.73
CA ARG A 45 -11.31 -3.67 -15.58
C ARG A 45 -12.65 -2.97 -15.82
N THR A 46 -12.77 -1.72 -15.38
CA THR A 46 -14.00 -0.94 -15.57
C THR A 46 -14.22 -0.60 -17.04
N GLN A 47 -13.16 -0.17 -17.73
CA GLN A 47 -13.19 0.09 -19.15
C GLN A 47 -13.52 -1.19 -19.93
N TYR A 48 -12.93 -2.32 -19.54
CA TYR A 48 -13.24 -3.62 -20.10
C TYR A 48 -14.74 -3.95 -20.02
N LEU A 49 -15.32 -3.93 -18.81
CA LEU A 49 -16.74 -4.25 -18.62
C LEU A 49 -17.68 -3.29 -19.36
N THR A 50 -17.31 -2.01 -19.41
CA THR A 50 -18.09 -0.97 -20.12
C THR A 50 -18.05 -1.20 -21.64
N ALA A 51 -16.88 -1.50 -22.19
CA ALA A 51 -16.72 -1.78 -23.61
C ALA A 51 -17.49 -3.04 -24.03
N VAL A 52 -17.40 -4.12 -23.25
CA VAL A 52 -18.16 -5.36 -23.46
C VAL A 52 -19.67 -5.08 -23.43
N SER A 53 -20.15 -4.36 -22.40
CA SER A 53 -21.56 -4.03 -22.25
C SER A 53 -22.10 -3.22 -23.43
N THR A 54 -21.34 -2.21 -23.87
CA THR A 54 -21.71 -1.36 -25.00
C THR A 54 -21.76 -2.17 -26.31
N PHE A 55 -20.76 -3.04 -26.52
CA PHE A 55 -20.72 -3.92 -27.68
C PHE A 55 -21.88 -4.92 -27.70
N MET A 56 -22.21 -5.52 -26.55
CA MET A 56 -23.35 -6.45 -26.46
C MET A 56 -24.67 -5.74 -26.75
N GLN A 57 -24.88 -4.53 -26.23
CA GLN A 57 -26.08 -3.74 -26.49
C GLN A 57 -26.21 -3.35 -27.96
N SER A 58 -25.12 -2.93 -28.61
CA SER A 58 -25.14 -2.58 -30.04
C SER A 58 -25.28 -3.80 -30.94
N SER A 59 -24.76 -4.96 -30.51
CA SER A 59 -24.80 -6.21 -31.26
C SER A 59 -26.11 -6.97 -31.12
N ALA A 60 -26.86 -6.77 -30.02
CA ALA A 60 -28.11 -7.48 -29.75
C ALA A 60 -29.12 -7.35 -30.90
N GLY A 61 -29.33 -6.13 -31.41
CA GLY A 61 -30.27 -5.90 -32.51
C GLY A 61 -29.85 -6.52 -33.85
N MET A 62 -28.55 -6.79 -34.04
CA MET A 62 -28.05 -7.49 -35.22
C MET A 62 -28.28 -9.00 -35.07
N ILE A 63 -28.02 -9.55 -33.88
CA ILE A 63 -28.22 -10.97 -33.57
C ILE A 63 -29.70 -11.35 -33.67
N GLU A 64 -30.61 -10.47 -33.23
CA GLU A 64 -32.06 -10.68 -33.34
C GLU A 64 -32.54 -10.74 -34.81
N LYS A 65 -31.96 -9.90 -35.68
CA LYS A 65 -32.33 -9.83 -37.10
C LYS A 65 -31.67 -10.91 -37.93
N GLU A 66 -30.43 -11.24 -37.61
CA GLU A 66 -29.61 -12.22 -38.31
C GLU A 66 -28.86 -13.07 -37.28
N PRO A 67 -29.48 -14.15 -36.79
CA PRO A 67 -28.86 -15.04 -35.80
C PRO A 67 -27.51 -15.63 -36.30
N GLY A 68 -27.34 -15.75 -37.62
CA GLY A 68 -26.10 -16.18 -38.25
C GLY A 68 -24.93 -15.18 -38.11
N ALA A 69 -25.18 -13.94 -37.71
CA ALA A 69 -24.14 -12.93 -37.45
C ALA A 69 -23.48 -13.10 -36.06
N ALA A 70 -24.11 -13.86 -35.15
CA ALA A 70 -23.63 -14.05 -33.79
C ALA A 70 -22.18 -14.60 -33.68
N PRO A 71 -21.76 -15.60 -34.48
CA PRO A 71 -20.38 -16.11 -34.45
C PRO A 71 -19.35 -15.07 -34.90
N MET A 72 -19.70 -14.22 -35.88
CA MET A 72 -18.83 -13.14 -36.37
C MET A 72 -18.66 -12.06 -35.30
N LEU A 73 -19.76 -11.63 -34.67
CA LEU A 73 -19.74 -10.62 -33.62
C LEU A 73 -18.98 -11.09 -32.37
N ALA A 74 -19.09 -12.38 -32.04
CA ALA A 74 -18.30 -13.02 -31.01
C ALA A 74 -16.79 -12.98 -31.29
N GLN A 75 -16.37 -13.28 -32.53
CA GLN A 75 -14.96 -13.16 -32.94
C GLN A 75 -14.47 -11.71 -32.92
N LEU A 76 -15.32 -10.76 -33.32
CA LEU A 76 -14.99 -9.34 -33.28
C LEU A 76 -14.80 -8.83 -31.84
N LEU A 77 -15.66 -9.29 -30.92
CA LEU A 77 -15.53 -9.01 -29.50
C LEU A 77 -14.23 -9.61 -28.94
N LYS A 78 -13.94 -10.88 -29.21
CA LYS A 78 -12.70 -11.53 -28.78
C LYS A 78 -11.46 -10.79 -29.28
N TRP A 79 -11.45 -10.41 -30.55
CA TRP A 79 -10.36 -9.65 -31.15
C TRP A 79 -10.19 -8.27 -30.51
N GLY A 80 -11.28 -7.53 -30.28
CA GLY A 80 -11.24 -6.21 -29.64
C GLY A 80 -10.79 -6.22 -28.18
N LEU A 81 -10.99 -7.35 -27.48
CA LEU A 81 -10.68 -7.49 -26.06
C LEU A 81 -9.31 -8.11 -25.77
N ALA A 82 -8.68 -8.76 -26.76
CA ALA A 82 -7.37 -9.39 -26.61
C ALA A 82 -6.25 -8.42 -26.18
N GLY A 83 -6.44 -7.11 -26.37
CA GLY A 83 -5.48 -6.07 -25.98
C GLY A 83 -5.47 -5.66 -24.49
N PHE A 84 -6.43 -6.12 -23.67
CA PHE A 84 -6.53 -5.72 -22.26
C PHE A 84 -5.67 -6.60 -21.33
N LYS A 85 -4.94 -6.00 -20.38
CA LYS A 85 -4.23 -6.74 -19.32
C LYS A 85 -5.25 -7.46 -18.42
N GLY A 86 -5.10 -8.78 -18.25
CA GLY A 86 -6.04 -9.62 -17.49
C GLY A 86 -7.19 -10.21 -18.31
N SER A 87 -7.23 -9.97 -19.63
CA SER A 87 -8.20 -10.60 -20.53
C SER A 87 -8.11 -12.13 -20.53
N SER A 88 -6.94 -12.70 -20.26
CA SER A 88 -6.68 -14.14 -20.26
C SER A 88 -7.50 -14.95 -19.25
N GLU A 89 -7.90 -14.35 -18.11
CA GLU A 89 -8.77 -15.03 -17.12
C GLU A 89 -10.23 -15.12 -17.59
N ILE A 90 -10.68 -14.11 -18.35
CA ILE A 90 -12.07 -14.01 -18.83
C ILE A 90 -12.21 -14.66 -20.22
N GLU A 91 -11.15 -14.68 -21.03
CA GLU A 91 -11.11 -15.26 -22.37
C GLU A 91 -11.58 -16.72 -22.37
N GLY A 92 -11.17 -17.52 -21.37
CA GLY A 92 -11.61 -18.91 -21.24
C GLY A 92 -13.09 -19.10 -20.90
N VAL A 93 -13.74 -18.12 -20.26
CA VAL A 93 -15.19 -18.11 -20.02
C VAL A 93 -15.93 -17.63 -21.27
N MET A 94 -15.37 -16.63 -21.95
CA MET A 94 -15.94 -16.07 -23.17
C MET A 94 -15.92 -17.10 -24.31
N ASP A 95 -14.82 -17.84 -24.46
CA ASP A 95 -14.72 -18.92 -25.46
C ASP A 95 -15.76 -20.01 -25.26
N LYS A 96 -16.00 -20.41 -24.01
CA LYS A 96 -17.06 -21.39 -23.68
C LYS A 96 -18.45 -20.86 -24.00
N ALA A 97 -18.71 -19.58 -23.73
CA ALA A 97 -19.98 -18.94 -24.06
C ALA A 97 -20.19 -18.86 -25.58
N ILE A 98 -19.14 -18.54 -26.34
CA ILE A 98 -19.18 -18.49 -27.82
C ILE A 98 -19.40 -19.89 -28.41
N GLU A 99 -18.72 -20.91 -27.89
CA GLU A 99 -18.94 -22.30 -28.31
C GLU A 99 -20.37 -22.79 -28.03
N ALA A 100 -20.92 -22.45 -26.86
CA ALA A 100 -22.30 -22.78 -26.51
C ALA A 100 -23.29 -22.10 -27.46
N MET A 101 -23.07 -20.82 -27.75
CA MET A 101 -23.92 -20.06 -28.67
C MET A 101 -23.85 -20.58 -30.11
N ASN A 102 -22.67 -20.97 -30.59
CA ASN A 102 -22.49 -21.60 -31.90
C ASN A 102 -23.18 -22.96 -32.00
N LYS A 103 -23.18 -23.76 -30.91
CA LYS A 103 -23.90 -25.04 -30.85
C LYS A 103 -25.41 -24.86 -30.85
N GLU A 104 -25.92 -23.82 -30.19
CA GLU A 104 -27.35 -23.47 -30.18
C GLU A 104 -27.81 -22.99 -31.57
N ALA A 105 -27.01 -22.15 -32.24
CA ALA A 105 -27.30 -21.63 -33.59
C ALA A 105 -27.18 -22.69 -34.69
N ALA A 106 -26.40 -23.77 -34.47
CA ALA A 106 -26.27 -24.89 -35.40
C ALA A 106 -27.42 -25.91 -35.31
N LYS A 107 -28.34 -25.79 -34.34
CA LYS A 107 -29.54 -26.62 -34.30
C LYS A 107 -30.54 -26.10 -35.36
N PRO A 108 -31.04 -26.95 -36.27
CA PRO A 108 -32.12 -26.57 -37.16
C PRO A 108 -33.32 -26.08 -36.33
N GLN A 109 -33.78 -24.84 -36.57
CA GLN A 109 -35.08 -24.40 -36.09
C GLN A 109 -36.14 -25.20 -36.85
N ASP A 110 -36.46 -26.38 -36.34
CA ASP A 110 -37.63 -27.14 -36.78
C ASP A 110 -38.87 -26.31 -36.46
N GLY A 111 -39.41 -25.71 -37.51
CA GLY A 111 -40.62 -24.92 -37.48
C GLY A 111 -41.82 -25.77 -37.08
N LYS A 112 -42.15 -25.75 -35.78
CA LYS A 112 -43.50 -25.93 -35.24
C LYS A 112 -43.50 -25.44 -33.80
N LYS A 113 -43.99 -24.21 -33.60
CA LYS A 113 -44.20 -23.62 -32.26
C LYS A 113 -45.16 -24.50 -31.47
N SER A 114 -44.60 -25.31 -30.56
CA SER A 114 -45.36 -25.99 -29.50
C SER A 114 -45.58 -25.02 -28.32
N PRO A 115 -46.64 -25.18 -27.52
CA PRO A 115 -46.95 -24.31 -26.38
C PRO A 115 -45.78 -24.13 -25.38
N GLU A 116 -44.92 -25.13 -25.24
CA GLU A 116 -43.70 -25.09 -24.42
C GLU A 116 -42.64 -24.11 -24.96
N GLN A 117 -42.59 -23.86 -26.28
CA GLN A 117 -41.68 -22.87 -26.86
C GLN A 117 -42.13 -21.43 -26.62
N GLN A 118 -43.44 -21.18 -26.45
CA GLN A 118 -43.93 -19.86 -26.05
C GLN A 118 -43.61 -19.55 -24.58
N GLN A 119 -43.67 -20.57 -23.71
CA GLN A 119 -43.20 -20.44 -22.33
C GLN A 119 -41.69 -20.19 -22.27
N ALA A 120 -40.90 -20.91 -23.08
CA ALA A 120 -39.47 -20.68 -23.18
C ALA A 120 -39.11 -19.28 -23.75
N GLU A 121 -39.82 -18.78 -24.76
CA GLU A 121 -39.65 -17.39 -25.26
C GLU A 121 -39.95 -16.36 -24.17
N MET A 122 -40.98 -16.59 -23.35
CA MET A 122 -41.37 -15.69 -22.26
C MET A 122 -40.39 -15.74 -21.07
N GLU A 123 -39.87 -16.92 -20.73
CA GLU A 123 -38.78 -17.07 -19.76
C GLU A 123 -37.50 -16.41 -20.24
N ALA A 124 -37.12 -16.59 -21.51
CA ALA A 124 -35.95 -15.94 -22.10
C ALA A 124 -36.06 -14.40 -22.07
N GLN A 125 -37.23 -13.83 -22.37
CA GLN A 125 -37.45 -12.38 -22.21
C GLN A 125 -37.34 -11.92 -20.75
N LYS A 126 -37.85 -12.72 -19.80
CA LYS A 126 -37.73 -12.43 -18.37
C LYS A 126 -36.28 -12.48 -17.90
N GLU A 127 -35.52 -13.48 -18.35
CA GLU A 127 -34.09 -13.65 -18.08
C GLU A 127 -33.31 -12.44 -18.61
N GLN A 128 -33.59 -12.03 -19.86
CA GLN A 128 -32.96 -10.88 -20.50
C GLN A 128 -33.26 -9.55 -19.79
N ALA A 129 -34.52 -9.36 -19.37
CA ALA A 129 -34.92 -8.18 -18.58
C ALA A 129 -34.24 -8.17 -17.20
N LYS A 130 -34.12 -9.34 -16.56
CA LYS A 130 -33.44 -9.49 -15.27
C LYS A 130 -31.95 -9.23 -15.41
N MET A 131 -31.33 -9.69 -16.49
CA MET A 131 -29.92 -9.44 -16.80
C MET A 131 -29.66 -7.95 -17.07
N GLN A 132 -30.55 -7.25 -17.78
CA GLN A 132 -30.47 -5.79 -17.93
C GLN A 132 -30.58 -5.07 -16.58
N ALA A 133 -31.51 -5.49 -15.73
CA ALA A 133 -31.68 -4.90 -14.39
C ALA A 133 -30.45 -5.13 -13.50
N ASP A 134 -29.89 -6.35 -13.50
CA ASP A 134 -28.67 -6.67 -12.77
C ASP A 134 -27.47 -5.90 -13.30
N MET A 135 -27.36 -5.70 -14.61
CA MET A 135 -26.30 -4.88 -15.21
C MET A 135 -26.42 -3.40 -14.81
N GLN A 136 -27.64 -2.86 -14.78
CA GLN A 136 -27.90 -1.49 -14.34
C GLN A 136 -27.59 -1.30 -12.85
N LYS A 137 -27.97 -2.29 -12.03
CA LYS A 137 -27.67 -2.33 -10.60
C LYS A 137 -26.17 -2.41 -10.35
N SER A 138 -25.47 -3.29 -11.06
CA SER A 138 -24.02 -3.43 -10.97
C SER A 138 -23.29 -2.14 -11.38
N GLN A 139 -23.75 -1.44 -12.43
CA GLN A 139 -23.21 -0.12 -12.78
C GLN A 139 -23.41 0.90 -11.65
N MET A 140 -24.56 0.89 -10.99
CA MET A 140 -24.87 1.81 -9.91
C MET A 140 -24.05 1.52 -8.66
N GLU A 141 -23.93 0.24 -8.29
CA GLU A 141 -23.07 -0.22 -7.20
C GLU A 141 -21.61 0.15 -7.46
N PHE A 142 -21.13 -0.06 -8.68
CA PHE A 142 -19.77 0.31 -9.07
C PHE A 142 -19.51 1.82 -8.96
N LYS A 143 -20.46 2.66 -9.42
CA LYS A 143 -20.38 4.13 -9.22
C LYS A 143 -20.38 4.52 -7.75
N GLN A 144 -21.19 3.84 -6.93
CA GLN A 144 -21.27 4.11 -5.51
C GLN A 144 -19.99 3.72 -4.78
N ASP A 145 -19.40 2.57 -5.11
CA ASP A 145 -18.12 2.13 -4.56
C ASP A 145 -16.99 3.08 -4.94
N MET A 146 -16.92 3.51 -6.21
CA MET A 146 -15.95 4.51 -6.65
C MET A 146 -16.07 5.82 -5.84
N GLN A 147 -17.30 6.28 -5.59
CA GLN A 147 -17.54 7.49 -4.80
C GLN A 147 -17.14 7.31 -3.34
N ARG A 148 -17.38 6.13 -2.76
CA ARG A 148 -16.95 5.77 -1.40
C ARG A 148 -15.43 5.70 -1.29
N ASP A 149 -14.76 5.09 -2.26
CA ASP A 149 -13.31 4.98 -2.28
C ASP A 149 -12.66 6.36 -2.42
N GLN A 150 -13.22 7.24 -3.25
CA GLN A 150 -12.76 8.62 -3.36
C GLN A 150 -12.92 9.39 -2.02
N GLN A 151 -14.03 9.20 -1.32
CA GLN A 151 -14.23 9.78 0.01
C GLN A 151 -13.26 9.23 1.05
N LYS A 152 -13.07 7.90 1.09
CA LYS A 152 -12.11 7.27 2.00
C LYS A 152 -10.70 7.77 1.74
N PHE A 153 -10.31 7.89 0.47
CA PHE A 153 -9.01 8.42 0.09
C PHE A 153 -8.81 9.87 0.55
N GLN A 154 -9.82 10.74 0.38
CA GLN A 154 -9.76 12.11 0.93
C GLN A 154 -9.63 12.12 2.46
N GLN A 155 -10.40 11.27 3.15
CA GLN A 155 -10.31 11.17 4.61
C GLN A 155 -8.95 10.67 5.08
N ASP A 156 -8.39 9.66 4.41
CA ASP A 156 -7.09 9.11 4.77
C ASP A 156 -5.97 10.12 4.49
N MET A 157 -6.03 10.85 3.36
CA MET A 157 -5.09 11.95 3.09
C MET A 157 -5.17 13.04 4.18
N GLN A 158 -6.38 13.41 4.61
CA GLN A 158 -6.56 14.41 5.67
C GLN A 158 -6.05 13.90 7.02
N LYS A 159 -6.30 12.63 7.35
CA LYS A 159 -5.75 11.98 8.56
C LYS A 159 -4.23 11.94 8.53
N GLU A 160 -3.63 11.57 7.41
CA GLU A 160 -2.18 11.48 7.26
C GLU A 160 -1.55 12.88 7.37
N GLN A 161 -2.18 13.89 6.77
CA GLN A 161 -1.77 15.29 6.91
C GLN A 161 -1.84 15.76 8.38
N MET A 162 -2.90 15.41 9.10
CA MET A 162 -3.02 15.74 10.53
C MET A 162 -1.99 15.00 11.39
N LYS A 163 -1.74 13.72 11.11
CA LYS A 163 -0.67 12.98 11.79
C LYS A 163 0.69 13.63 11.55
N GLY A 164 0.99 14.00 10.31
CA GLY A 164 2.23 14.71 9.96
C GLY A 164 2.37 16.05 10.69
N GLN A 165 1.29 16.84 10.78
CA GLN A 165 1.29 18.08 11.57
C GLN A 165 1.51 17.81 13.06
N ASN A 166 0.86 16.80 13.63
CA ASN A 166 1.02 16.44 15.03
C ASN A 166 2.44 15.94 15.35
N GLU A 167 3.02 15.12 14.48
CA GLU A 167 4.42 14.69 14.64
C GLU A 167 5.38 15.86 14.54
N MET A 168 5.18 16.77 13.58
CA MET A 168 5.98 17.98 13.48
C MET A 168 5.89 18.83 14.75
N GLN A 169 4.70 19.00 15.33
CA GLN A 169 4.52 19.69 16.60
C GLN A 169 5.25 19.00 17.75
N LYS A 170 5.18 17.66 17.83
CA LYS A 170 5.92 16.88 18.83
C LYS A 170 7.43 17.06 18.67
N ILE A 171 7.95 16.99 17.43
CA ILE A 171 9.37 17.21 17.14
C ILE A 171 9.80 18.62 17.56
N MET A 172 9.01 19.65 17.23
CA MET A 172 9.31 21.03 17.63
C MET A 172 9.27 21.22 19.15
N ALA A 173 8.32 20.59 19.84
CA ALA A 173 8.25 20.62 21.30
C ALA A 173 9.46 19.92 21.94
N GLN A 174 9.83 18.75 21.42
CA GLN A 174 11.01 17.99 21.87
C GLN A 174 12.29 18.79 21.66
N LEU A 175 12.47 19.38 20.47
CA LEU A 175 13.63 20.21 20.15
C LEU A 175 13.73 21.42 21.09
N ARG A 176 12.61 22.06 21.41
CA ARG A 176 12.58 23.18 22.36
C ARG A 176 12.97 22.74 23.78
N ALA A 177 12.49 21.57 24.22
CA ALA A 177 12.86 21.01 25.51
C ALA A 177 14.35 20.64 25.57
N ASP A 178 14.89 20.03 24.52
CA ASP A 178 16.31 19.68 24.42
C ASP A 178 17.20 20.93 24.44
N LEU A 179 16.81 21.99 23.73
CA LEU A 179 17.53 23.27 23.76
C LEU A 179 17.58 23.88 25.17
N LEU A 180 16.47 23.83 25.92
CA LEU A 180 16.43 24.30 27.31
C LEU A 180 17.34 23.46 28.21
N LEU A 181 17.33 22.13 28.04
CA LEU A 181 18.22 21.24 28.79
C LEU A 181 19.70 21.49 28.47
N ILE A 182 20.02 21.74 27.20
CA ILE A 182 21.38 22.08 26.77
C ILE A 182 21.81 23.42 27.37
N GLN A 183 20.96 24.46 27.32
CA GLN A 183 21.26 25.75 27.94
C GLN A 183 21.50 25.61 29.44
N GLY A 184 20.60 24.96 30.17
CA GLY A 184 20.76 24.77 31.62
C GLY A 184 22.01 23.96 31.98
N LYS A 185 22.33 22.91 31.22
CA LYS A 185 23.59 22.15 31.42
C LYS A 185 24.82 22.99 31.11
N THR A 186 24.77 23.83 30.09
CA THR A 186 25.89 24.69 29.70
C THR A 186 26.12 25.76 30.76
N GLU A 187 25.07 26.43 31.22
CA GLU A 187 25.13 27.40 32.32
C GLU A 187 25.66 26.78 33.61
N GLY A 188 25.18 25.58 33.97
CA GLY A 188 25.67 24.85 35.13
C GLY A 188 27.16 24.54 35.05
N LYS A 189 27.65 24.05 33.89
CA LYS A 189 29.07 23.79 33.67
C LYS A 189 29.92 25.06 33.73
N VAL A 190 29.46 26.15 33.12
CA VAL A 190 30.17 27.44 33.17
C VAL A 190 30.25 27.95 34.61
N ALA A 191 29.17 27.86 35.38
CA ALA A 191 29.16 28.26 36.79
C ALA A 191 30.12 27.39 37.62
N GLU A 192 30.11 26.07 37.41
CA GLU A 192 31.00 25.14 38.11
C GLU A 192 32.48 25.43 37.80
N GLU A 193 32.80 25.66 36.53
CA GLU A 193 34.15 26.00 36.08
C GLU A 193 34.62 27.36 36.62
N GLN A 194 33.72 28.35 36.70
CA GLN A 194 33.99 29.64 37.36
C GLN A 194 34.28 29.48 38.85
N ILE A 195 33.48 28.70 39.57
CA ILE A 195 33.69 28.42 41.00
C ILE A 195 35.04 27.74 41.21
N GLN A 196 35.37 26.72 40.41
CA GLN A 196 36.67 26.04 40.50
C GLN A 196 37.84 26.98 40.21
N THR A 197 37.69 27.87 39.22
CA THR A 197 38.71 28.86 38.87
C THR A 197 38.94 29.84 40.01
N VAL A 198 37.86 30.40 40.59
CA VAL A 198 37.93 31.30 41.74
C VAL A 198 38.56 30.59 42.95
N ALA A 199 38.16 29.35 43.23
CA ALA A 199 38.74 28.56 44.32
C ALA A 199 40.25 28.35 44.14
N LYS A 200 40.71 27.97 42.93
CA LYS A 200 42.14 27.83 42.62
C LYS A 200 42.89 29.16 42.78
N VAL A 201 42.33 30.27 42.32
CA VAL A 201 42.95 31.59 42.46
C VAL A 201 43.08 31.96 43.95
N ALA A 202 42.05 31.72 44.76
CA ALA A 202 42.10 31.95 46.20
C ALA A 202 43.17 31.08 46.88
N GLU A 203 43.27 29.80 46.50
CA GLU A 203 44.28 28.88 47.03
C GLU A 203 45.71 29.33 46.68
N ILE A 204 45.96 29.71 45.42
CA ILE A 204 47.25 30.26 44.98
C ILE A 204 47.58 31.54 45.76
N THR A 205 46.60 32.42 45.94
CA THR A 205 46.79 33.70 46.66
C THR A 205 47.17 33.43 48.12
N ALA A 206 46.45 32.55 48.81
CA ALA A 206 46.73 32.17 50.19
C ALA A 206 48.12 31.51 50.36
N GLN A 207 48.51 30.62 49.43
CA GLN A 207 49.86 30.02 49.43
C GLN A 207 50.95 31.05 49.20
N THR A 208 50.72 32.03 48.32
CA THR A 208 51.68 33.09 48.01
C THR A 208 51.85 34.04 49.21
N GLU A 209 50.76 34.43 49.87
CA GLU A 209 50.80 35.23 51.10
C GLU A 209 51.50 34.49 52.25
N GLY A 210 51.25 33.18 52.40
CA GLY A 210 51.92 32.35 53.39
C GLY A 210 53.43 32.33 53.19
N LYS A 211 53.90 32.07 51.97
CA LYS A 211 55.33 32.09 51.63
C LYS A 211 55.96 33.46 51.84
N LEU A 212 55.26 34.55 51.51
CA LEU A 212 55.76 35.91 51.74
C LEU A 212 55.96 36.21 53.22
N LYS A 213 55.05 35.74 54.10
CA LYS A 213 55.19 35.89 55.56
C LYS A 213 56.35 35.07 56.11
N GLU A 214 56.57 33.85 55.62
CA GLU A 214 57.73 33.03 56.02
C GLU A 214 59.06 33.68 55.62
N ILE A 215 59.15 34.23 54.41
CA ILE A 215 60.34 34.96 53.94
C ILE A 215 60.60 36.19 54.83
N HIS A 216 59.56 36.97 55.15
CA HIS A 216 59.69 38.15 56.00
C HIS A 216 60.11 37.81 57.44
N ALA A 217 59.60 36.70 57.99
CA ALA A 217 59.99 36.24 59.33
C ALA A 217 61.45 35.76 59.37
N SER A 218 61.94 35.10 58.31
CA SER A 218 63.34 34.65 58.23
C SER A 218 64.36 35.77 58.01
N GLY A 219 63.92 36.92 57.48
CA GLY A 219 64.79 38.07 57.20
C GLY A 219 64.99 39.05 58.37
N ASN A 220 64.27 38.88 59.48
CA ASN A 220 64.32 39.79 60.64
C ASN A 220 65.12 39.22 61.84
N ASP A 221 65.70 38.03 61.70
CA ASP A 221 66.51 37.32 62.72
C ASP A 221 68.03 37.28 62.39
N GLY A 222 68.51 38.12 61.47
CA GLY A 222 69.93 38.27 61.13
C GLY A 222 70.42 39.71 61.31
#